data_AF-A0A1B1A8R0-F1
#
_entry.id   AF-A0A1B1A8R0-F1
#
_cell.length_a   1.000
_cell.length_b   1.000
_cell.length_c   1.000
_cell.angle_alpha   90.00
_cell.angle_beta   90.00
_cell.angle_gamma   90.00
#
_symmetry.space_group_name_H-M   'P 1'
#
loop_
_entity.id
_entity.type
_entity.pdbx_description
1 polymer ?
#
loop_
_entity_poly.entity_id
_entity_poly.type
_entity_poly.pdbx_seq_one_letter_code
_entity_poly.pdbx_strand_id
1 'polypeptide(L)'
;MKLTPNWKTTLTSAWSVRLLILAAVISVLPVFVSLVSPDLLGLDPLVFAGIAALVNLIAIPARILVQPTSGLWSAFRRDESGAVRKRTIGVLAGGSVALASAISFIGQWEGLRTEAYRDVIGVWTVCYGETKGVRPGDSYSKAECDAMLAREIIAYEAALDRCLTADVPIGMKVALVSWTYNIGPAAACRSTLLRKANAGDLTGACNELPRWNRAGGRVIRGLTNRRMSERAMCLKALKA
;
A
#
# COMPACT_ATOMS: atom_id res chain seq x y z
N MET A 1 10.56 5.00 33.62
CA MET A 1 11.02 6.32 33.13
C MET A 1 11.20 7.25 34.32
N LYS A 2 12.39 7.85 34.50
CA LYS A 2 12.62 8.87 35.54
C LYS A 2 12.54 10.25 34.89
N LEU A 3 11.62 11.10 35.34
CA LEU A 3 11.48 12.48 34.86
C LEU A 3 12.67 13.32 35.33
N THR A 4 13.10 14.29 34.52
CA THR A 4 14.18 15.21 34.89
C THR A 4 13.77 16.03 36.13
N PRO A 5 14.68 16.36 37.05
CA PRO A 5 14.34 17.03 38.31
C PRO A 5 13.54 18.34 38.13
N ASN A 6 13.75 19.02 37.00
CA ASN A 6 13.16 20.32 36.67
C ASN A 6 12.00 20.24 35.65
N TRP A 7 11.31 19.09 35.56
CA TRP A 7 10.26 18.89 34.56
C TRP A 7 9.08 19.87 34.72
N LYS A 8 8.72 20.25 35.95
CA LYS A 8 7.61 21.19 36.22
C LYS A 8 7.89 22.58 35.66
N THR A 9 9.08 23.12 35.91
CA THR A 9 9.53 24.41 35.37
C THR A 9 9.69 24.35 33.86
N THR A 10 10.17 23.24 33.31
CA THR A 10 10.26 23.03 31.85
C THR A 10 8.88 23.03 31.20
N LEU A 11 7.89 22.38 31.81
CA LEU A 11 6.52 22.34 31.30
C LEU A 11 5.85 23.72 31.31
N THR A 12 6.11 24.54 32.33
CA THR A 12 5.44 25.84 32.49
C THR A 12 6.17 26.99 31.79
N SER A 13 7.47 26.90 31.56
CA SER A 13 8.29 27.95 30.91
C SER A 13 8.53 27.73 29.41
N ALA A 14 8.41 26.50 28.90
CA ALA A 14 8.65 26.23 27.50
C ALA A 14 7.52 26.74 26.61
N TRP A 15 7.86 27.66 25.69
CA TRP A 15 6.95 28.18 24.68
C TRP A 15 6.32 27.08 23.81
N SER A 16 7.05 25.99 23.55
CA SER A 16 6.54 24.84 22.79
C SER A 16 5.34 24.17 23.48
N VAL A 17 5.38 24.03 24.81
CA VAL A 17 4.27 23.44 25.58
C VAL A 17 3.05 24.37 25.58
N ARG A 18 3.27 25.68 25.74
CA ARG A 18 2.20 26.70 25.68
C ARG A 18 1.52 26.73 24.31
N LEU A 19 2.29 26.63 23.23
CA LEU A 19 1.76 26.58 21.86
C LEU A 19 0.97 25.30 21.59
N LEU A 20 1.42 24.14 22.10
CA LEU A 20 0.70 22.88 21.98
C LEU A 20 -0.64 22.90 22.74
N ILE A 21 -0.66 23.46 23.95
CA ILE A 21 -1.90 23.65 24.73
C ILE A 21 -2.85 24.58 23.97
N LEU A 22 -2.37 25.70 23.44
CA LEU A 22 -3.18 26.64 22.66
C LEU A 22 -3.78 25.97 21.41
N ALA A 23 -2.98 25.19 20.67
CA ALA A 23 -3.45 24.44 19.50
C ALA A 23 -4.51 23.40 19.86
N ALA A 24 -4.36 22.70 20.99
CA ALA A 24 -5.36 21.76 21.49
C ALA A 24 -6.68 22.47 21.85
N VAL A 25 -6.61 23.62 22.53
CA VAL A 25 -7.80 24.43 22.86
C VAL A 25 -8.51 24.92 21.59
N ILE A 26 -7.76 25.46 20.61
CA ILE A 26 -8.32 25.92 19.32
C ILE A 26 -9.01 24.77 18.56
N SER A 27 -8.55 23.53 18.74
CA SER A 27 -9.09 22.37 18.02
C SER A 27 -10.32 21.77 18.72
N VAL A 28 -10.33 21.73 20.05
CA VAL A 28 -11.38 21.04 20.84
C VAL A 28 -12.54 21.98 21.21
N LEU A 29 -12.25 23.26 21.48
CA LEU A 29 -13.24 24.21 21.97
C LEU A 29 -14.43 24.41 21.01
N PRO A 30 -14.27 24.51 19.68
CA PRO A 30 -15.41 24.67 18.77
C PRO A 30 -16.34 23.44 18.74
N VAL A 31 -15.75 22.24 18.84
CA VAL A 31 -16.51 20.98 18.90
C VAL A 31 -17.28 20.91 20.21
N PHE A 32 -16.64 21.26 21.33
CA PHE A 32 -17.29 21.31 22.63
C PHE A 32 -18.45 22.32 22.65
N VAL A 33 -18.25 23.54 22.16
CA VAL A 33 -19.30 24.57 22.10
C VAL A 33 -20.46 24.14 21.22
N SER A 34 -20.21 23.37 20.15
CA SER A 34 -21.28 22.86 19.28
C SER A 34 -22.08 21.71 19.90
N LEU A 35 -21.57 21.08 20.98
CA LEU A 35 -22.19 19.94 21.65
C LEU A 35 -22.91 20.29 22.95
N VAL A 36 -22.64 21.47 23.53
CA VAL A 36 -23.27 21.93 24.79
C VAL A 36 -24.57 22.67 24.49
N SER A 37 -25.65 22.26 25.15
CA SER A 37 -26.93 22.98 25.10
C SER A 37 -26.89 24.25 25.97
N PRO A 38 -27.44 25.39 25.51
CA PRO A 38 -27.41 26.66 26.25
C PRO A 38 -28.06 26.58 27.64
N ASP A 39 -29.09 25.74 27.79
CA ASP A 39 -29.83 25.53 29.04
C ASP A 39 -28.95 24.99 30.16
N LEU A 40 -27.90 24.22 29.82
CA LEU A 40 -26.97 23.64 30.80
C LEU A 40 -26.07 24.72 31.43
N LEU A 41 -25.90 25.86 30.75
CA LEU A 41 -25.05 26.97 31.17
C LEU A 41 -25.85 28.16 31.71
N GLY A 42 -27.19 28.10 31.68
CA GLY A 42 -28.07 29.20 32.07
C GLY A 42 -27.92 30.44 31.19
N LEU A 43 -27.43 30.28 29.96
CA LEU A 43 -27.20 31.37 29.01
C LEU A 43 -28.40 31.53 28.08
N ASP A 44 -28.70 32.78 27.72
CA ASP A 44 -29.69 33.07 26.69
C ASP A 44 -29.28 32.41 25.34
N PRO A 45 -30.20 31.72 24.64
CA PRO A 45 -29.89 31.01 23.40
C PRO A 45 -29.29 31.89 22.30
N LEU A 46 -29.69 33.17 22.22
CA LEU A 46 -29.17 34.11 21.22
C LEU A 46 -27.73 34.51 21.55
N VAL A 47 -27.45 34.75 22.83
CA VAL A 47 -26.10 35.05 23.32
C VAL A 47 -25.17 33.85 23.10
N PHE A 48 -25.64 32.63 23.39
CA PHE A 48 -24.88 31.40 23.15
C PHE A 48 -24.57 31.19 21.67
N ALA A 49 -25.55 31.38 20.78
CA ALA A 49 -25.35 31.29 19.34
C ALA A 49 -24.33 32.32 18.83
N GLY A 50 -24.37 33.56 19.36
CA GLY A 50 -23.40 34.60 19.05
C GLY A 50 -21.96 34.23 19.44
N ILE A 51 -21.78 33.69 20.65
CA ILE A 51 -20.47 33.23 21.14
C ILE A 51 -19.97 32.04 20.29
N ALA A 52 -20.82 31.07 20.00
CA ALA A 52 -20.47 29.90 19.19
C ALA A 52 -20.06 30.29 17.76
N ALA A 53 -20.77 31.22 17.13
CA ALA A 53 -20.45 31.73 15.81
C ALA A 53 -19.10 32.46 15.81
N LEU A 54 -18.85 33.31 16.82
CA LEU A 54 -17.59 34.04 16.97
C LEU A 54 -16.39 33.10 17.16
N VAL A 55 -16.53 32.07 18.01
CA VAL A 55 -15.49 31.06 18.23
C VAL A 55 -15.15 30.31 16.93
N ASN A 56 -16.16 29.92 16.15
CA ASN A 56 -15.94 29.26 14.86
C ASN A 56 -15.30 30.20 13.82
N LEU A 57 -15.69 31.47 13.79
CA LEU A 57 -15.20 32.46 12.83
C LEU A 57 -13.73 32.85 13.10
N ILE A 58 -13.32 32.91 14.37
CA ILE A 58 -11.93 33.21 14.76
C ILE A 58 -11.01 31.98 14.60
N ALA A 59 -11.55 30.76 14.67
CA ALA A 59 -10.78 29.53 14.58
C ALA A 59 -10.07 29.35 13.22
N ILE A 60 -10.67 29.78 12.11
CA ILE A 60 -10.10 29.65 10.77
C ILE A 60 -8.86 30.56 10.58
N PRO A 61 -8.93 31.89 10.84
CA PRO A 61 -7.74 32.75 10.81
C PRO A 61 -6.67 32.34 11.82
N ALA A 62 -7.07 31.92 13.03
CA ALA A 62 -6.11 31.45 14.04
C ALA A 62 -5.32 30.23 13.56
N ARG A 63 -5.95 29.29 12.85
CA ARG A 63 -5.25 28.14 12.23
C ARG A 63 -4.24 28.58 11.17
N ILE A 64 -4.59 29.57 10.36
CA ILE A 64 -3.72 30.11 9.30
C ILE A 64 -2.52 30.86 9.89
N LEU A 65 -2.72 31.63 10.96
CA LEU A 65 -1.69 32.45 11.60
C LEU A 65 -0.76 31.63 12.50
N VAL A 66 -1.27 30.60 13.19
CA VAL A 66 -0.51 29.75 14.13
C VAL A 66 0.19 28.58 13.41
N GLN A 67 -0.26 28.16 12.22
CA GLN A 67 0.49 27.21 11.39
C GLN A 67 1.55 27.97 10.56
N PRO A 68 2.86 27.83 10.85
CA PRO A 68 3.89 28.51 10.09
C PRO A 68 4.02 27.86 8.71
N THR A 69 3.25 28.36 7.74
CA THR A 69 3.21 27.83 6.36
C THR A 69 4.53 28.08 5.62
N SER A 70 5.35 29.06 6.00
CA SER A 70 6.61 29.36 5.29
C SER A 70 7.73 28.33 5.53
N GLY A 71 7.80 27.74 6.72
CA GLY A 71 8.76 26.69 7.05
C GLY A 71 8.27 25.31 6.63
N LEU A 72 6.97 25.03 6.79
CA LEU A 72 6.41 23.71 6.56
C LEU A 72 6.46 23.29 5.09
N TRP A 73 6.18 24.17 4.14
CA TRP A 73 6.24 23.83 2.71
C TRP A 73 7.67 23.60 2.21
N SER A 74 8.64 24.38 2.72
CA SER A 74 10.05 24.22 2.36
C SER A 74 10.71 23.06 3.09
N ALA A 75 10.28 22.77 4.33
CA ALA A 75 10.65 21.59 5.08
C ALA A 75 10.02 20.36 4.44
N PHE A 76 8.71 20.30 4.19
CA PHE A 76 8.03 19.20 3.49
C PHE A 76 8.62 18.91 2.10
N ARG A 77 9.01 19.93 1.32
CA ARG A 77 9.74 19.73 0.05
C ARG A 77 11.16 19.22 0.22
N ARG A 78 11.82 19.51 1.35
CA ARG A 78 13.20 19.08 1.67
C ARG A 78 13.24 17.88 2.62
N ASP A 79 12.08 17.44 3.10
CA ASP A 79 11.94 16.42 4.11
C ASP A 79 11.99 15.07 3.42
N GLU A 80 13.23 14.61 3.23
CA GLU A 80 13.53 13.26 2.80
C GLU A 80 13.40 12.24 3.94
N SER A 81 12.93 12.61 5.15
CA SER A 81 12.69 11.62 6.20
C SER A 81 11.50 10.69 5.90
N GLY A 82 10.63 11.09 4.95
CA GLY A 82 9.69 10.22 4.25
C GLY A 82 10.15 9.80 2.84
N ALA A 83 11.28 10.33 2.34
CA ALA A 83 11.92 9.77 1.16
C ALA A 83 12.54 8.44 1.61
N VAL A 84 11.74 7.40 1.42
CA VAL A 84 12.20 6.05 1.18
C VAL A 84 13.42 6.20 0.28
N ARG A 85 14.61 5.99 0.87
CA ARG A 85 15.84 5.70 0.13
C ARG A 85 15.40 4.86 -1.06
N LYS A 86 15.75 5.20 -2.31
CA LYS A 86 15.35 4.51 -3.57
C LYS A 86 15.65 2.99 -3.63
N ARG A 87 15.68 2.26 -2.53
CA ARG A 87 15.21 0.89 -2.43
C ARG A 87 13.70 0.90 -2.39
N THR A 88 13.13 0.87 -3.59
CA THR A 88 11.80 0.40 -3.96
C THR A 88 11.07 -0.28 -2.78
N ILE A 89 10.23 0.47 -2.05
CA ILE A 89 9.08 -0.18 -1.43
C ILE A 89 8.28 -0.67 -2.63
N GLY A 90 8.07 -1.98 -2.72
CA GLY A 90 7.34 -2.61 -3.82
C GLY A 90 6.08 -1.80 -4.14
N VAL A 91 5.92 -1.44 -5.40
CA VAL A 91 4.84 -0.54 -5.83
C VAL A 91 3.46 -1.17 -5.55
N LEU A 92 3.37 -2.50 -5.54
CA LEU A 92 2.16 -3.21 -5.11
C LEU A 92 2.01 -3.16 -3.59
N ALA A 93 3.09 -3.34 -2.81
CA ALA A 93 3.04 -3.23 -1.35
C ALA A 93 2.61 -1.83 -0.85
N GLY A 94 2.99 -0.77 -1.57
CA GLY A 94 2.65 0.61 -1.21
C GLY A 94 1.33 1.15 -1.81
N GLY A 95 0.72 0.46 -2.79
CA GLY A 95 -0.43 0.97 -3.54
C GLY A 95 -1.64 0.04 -3.51
N SER A 96 -2.68 0.40 -2.75
CA SER A 96 -3.90 -0.44 -2.59
C SER A 96 -4.61 -0.77 -3.91
N VAL A 97 -4.72 0.20 -4.83
CA VAL A 97 -5.31 0.00 -6.16
C VAL A 97 -4.44 -0.92 -7.02
N ALA A 98 -3.12 -0.76 -6.94
CA ALA A 98 -2.17 -1.59 -7.69
C ALA A 98 -2.20 -3.04 -7.17
N LEU A 99 -2.26 -3.23 -5.85
CA LEU A 99 -2.39 -4.54 -5.22
C LEU A 99 -3.72 -5.22 -5.56
N ALA A 100 -4.84 -4.50 -5.51
CA ALA A 100 -6.15 -5.03 -5.89
C ALA A 100 -6.19 -5.47 -7.37
N SER A 101 -5.56 -4.70 -8.25
CA SER A 101 -5.39 -5.05 -9.66
C SER A 101 -4.52 -6.29 -9.84
N ALA A 102 -3.46 -6.42 -9.05
CA ALA A 102 -2.59 -7.59 -9.05
C ALA A 102 -3.31 -8.86 -8.56
N ILE A 103 -4.07 -8.77 -7.46
CA ILE A 103 -4.89 -9.86 -6.93
C ILE A 103 -5.86 -10.35 -8.01
N SER A 104 -6.58 -9.41 -8.64
CA SER A 104 -7.55 -9.74 -9.70
C SER A 104 -6.87 -10.39 -10.90
N PHE A 105 -5.73 -9.85 -11.33
CA PHE A 105 -5.02 -10.36 -12.50
C PHE A 105 -4.36 -11.71 -12.25
N ILE A 106 -3.73 -11.92 -11.08
CA ILE A 106 -3.03 -13.16 -10.76
C ILE A 106 -4.02 -14.26 -10.38
N GLY A 107 -5.01 -13.93 -9.55
CA GLY A 107 -6.00 -14.89 -9.05
C GLY A 107 -6.78 -15.60 -10.16
N GLN A 108 -7.01 -14.95 -11.30
CA GLN A 108 -7.68 -15.58 -12.46
C GLN A 108 -6.91 -16.79 -13.02
N TRP A 109 -5.58 -16.82 -12.86
CA TRP A 109 -4.72 -17.88 -13.38
C TRP A 109 -4.49 -19.02 -12.40
N GLU A 110 -4.52 -18.73 -11.11
CA GLU A 110 -4.36 -19.73 -10.05
C GLU A 110 -5.67 -20.50 -9.80
N GLY A 111 -6.82 -19.82 -9.96
CA GLY A 111 -8.14 -20.38 -9.67
C GLY A 111 -8.46 -20.35 -8.18
N LEU A 112 -9.73 -20.12 -7.83
CA LEU A 112 -10.19 -20.02 -6.45
C LEU A 112 -10.85 -21.32 -5.98
N ARG A 113 -10.34 -21.89 -4.89
CA ARG A 113 -10.96 -22.99 -4.13
C ARG A 113 -11.10 -22.58 -2.67
N THR A 114 -12.29 -22.21 -2.23
CA THR A 114 -12.52 -21.73 -0.85
C THR A 114 -12.42 -22.82 0.20
N GLU A 115 -12.54 -24.09 -0.21
CA GLU A 115 -12.44 -25.26 0.66
C GLU A 115 -11.11 -25.98 0.44
N ALA A 116 -10.51 -26.46 1.52
CA ALA A 116 -9.26 -27.20 1.47
C ALA A 116 -9.42 -28.52 0.68
N TYR A 117 -8.52 -28.73 -0.28
CA TYR A 117 -8.48 -29.92 -1.13
C TYR A 117 -7.06 -30.51 -1.14
N ARG A 118 -6.93 -31.77 -1.56
CA ARG A 118 -5.62 -32.36 -1.85
C ARG A 118 -5.24 -32.09 -3.29
N ASP A 119 -4.06 -31.51 -3.48
CA ASP A 119 -3.50 -31.31 -4.81
C ASP A 119 -3.06 -32.65 -5.46
N VAL A 120 -2.50 -32.57 -6.66
CA VAL A 120 -2.05 -33.74 -7.45
C VAL A 120 -0.94 -34.55 -6.78
N ILE A 121 -0.24 -33.99 -5.78
CA ILE A 121 0.81 -34.66 -5.00
C ILE A 121 0.37 -34.96 -3.56
N GLY A 122 -0.90 -34.70 -3.21
CA GLY A 122 -1.50 -35.05 -1.93
C GLY A 122 -1.35 -34.02 -0.81
N VAL A 123 -0.88 -32.80 -1.11
CA VAL A 123 -0.71 -31.70 -0.16
C VAL A 123 -2.02 -30.94 0.02
N TRP A 124 -2.38 -30.63 1.27
CA TRP A 124 -3.54 -29.80 1.58
C TRP A 124 -3.34 -28.38 1.06
N THR A 125 -4.26 -27.94 0.21
CA THR A 125 -4.21 -26.69 -0.53
C THR A 125 -5.55 -25.98 -0.46
N VAL A 126 -5.56 -24.65 -0.41
CA VAL A 126 -6.77 -23.83 -0.39
C VAL A 126 -6.58 -22.52 -1.15
N CYS A 127 -7.65 -21.77 -1.35
CA CYS A 127 -7.68 -20.47 -2.01
C CYS A 127 -7.03 -20.50 -3.40
N TYR A 128 -6.01 -19.68 -3.62
CA TYR A 128 -5.25 -19.57 -4.86
C TYR A 128 -3.94 -20.38 -4.82
N GLY A 129 -3.98 -21.57 -4.21
CA GLY A 129 -2.79 -22.43 -4.06
C GLY A 129 -2.01 -22.25 -2.75
N GLU A 130 -2.66 -21.73 -1.70
CA GLU A 130 -2.05 -21.64 -0.37
C GLU A 130 -1.92 -23.03 0.24
N THR A 131 -0.77 -23.33 0.83
CA THR A 131 -0.45 -24.63 1.44
C THR A 131 0.05 -24.49 2.87
N LYS A 132 0.44 -23.28 3.29
CA LYS A 132 1.05 -23.02 4.60
C LYS A 132 0.01 -23.16 5.70
N GLY A 133 0.12 -24.24 6.48
CA GLY A 133 -0.72 -24.47 7.65
C GLY A 133 -2.15 -24.90 7.31
N VAL A 134 -2.43 -25.27 6.06
CA VAL A 134 -3.76 -25.75 5.64
C VAL A 134 -4.00 -27.15 6.19
N ARG A 135 -5.20 -27.34 6.75
CA ARG A 135 -5.66 -28.58 7.37
C ARG A 135 -6.90 -29.12 6.65
N PRO A 136 -7.17 -30.43 6.76
CA PRO A 136 -8.44 -30.99 6.31
C PRO A 136 -9.62 -30.25 6.94
N GLY A 137 -10.58 -29.85 6.12
CA GLY A 137 -11.81 -29.17 6.57
C GLY A 137 -11.70 -27.65 6.70
N ASP A 138 -10.53 -27.05 6.45
CA ASP A 138 -10.41 -25.59 6.41
C ASP A 138 -11.27 -25.02 5.26
N SER A 139 -11.94 -23.91 5.53
CA SER A 139 -12.71 -23.15 4.56
C SER A 139 -12.54 -21.66 4.83
N TYR A 140 -12.41 -20.90 3.75
CA TYR A 140 -12.14 -19.46 3.80
C TYR A 140 -13.07 -18.71 2.86
N SER A 141 -13.46 -17.50 3.26
CA SER A 141 -14.14 -16.56 2.40
C SER A 141 -13.23 -16.10 1.26
N LYS A 142 -13.82 -15.59 0.17
CA LYS A 142 -13.06 -14.98 -0.92
C LYS A 142 -12.14 -13.85 -0.43
N ALA A 143 -12.60 -13.04 0.52
CA ALA A 143 -11.82 -11.93 1.06
C ALA A 143 -10.57 -12.42 1.80
N GLU A 144 -10.68 -13.51 2.57
CA GLU A 144 -9.54 -14.15 3.23
C GLU A 144 -8.56 -14.75 2.21
N CYS A 145 -9.08 -15.39 1.16
CA CYS A 145 -8.26 -15.89 0.06
C CYS A 145 -7.53 -14.77 -0.69
N ASP A 146 -8.20 -13.64 -0.95
CA ASP A 146 -7.59 -12.47 -1.58
C ASP A 146 -6.50 -11.87 -0.68
N ALA A 147 -6.71 -11.86 0.65
CA ALA A 147 -5.72 -11.40 1.62
C ALA A 147 -4.50 -12.35 1.70
N MET A 148 -4.69 -13.66 1.57
CA MET A 148 -3.60 -14.62 1.43
C MET A 148 -2.79 -14.36 0.16
N LEU A 149 -3.48 -14.21 -0.98
CA LEU A 149 -2.83 -13.93 -2.26
C LEU A 149 -2.08 -12.59 -2.23
N ALA A 150 -2.64 -11.57 -1.59
CA ALA A 150 -1.99 -10.27 -1.42
C ALA A 150 -0.61 -10.38 -0.74
N ARG A 151 -0.52 -11.19 0.33
CA ARG A 151 0.74 -11.42 1.05
C ARG A 151 1.77 -12.11 0.16
N GLU A 152 1.36 -13.12 -0.59
CA GLU A 152 2.25 -13.79 -1.52
C GLU A 152 2.70 -12.86 -2.65
N ILE A 153 1.79 -12.08 -3.24
CA ILE A 153 2.13 -11.08 -4.27
C ILE A 153 3.21 -10.12 -3.76
N ILE A 154 3.08 -9.60 -2.53
CA ILE A 154 4.08 -8.72 -1.92
C ILE A 154 5.42 -9.45 -1.74
N ALA A 155 5.42 -10.70 -1.29
CA ALA A 155 6.64 -11.48 -1.14
C ALA A 155 7.34 -11.75 -2.48
N TYR A 156 6.58 -12.06 -3.53
CA TYR A 156 7.11 -12.28 -4.88
C TYR A 156 7.57 -10.98 -5.55
N GLU A 157 6.88 -9.86 -5.30
CA GLU A 157 7.36 -8.53 -5.70
C GLU A 157 8.71 -8.24 -5.05
N ALA A 158 8.81 -8.37 -3.72
CA ALA A 158 10.07 -8.16 -3.02
C ALA A 158 11.19 -9.10 -3.52
N ALA A 159 10.84 -10.33 -3.92
CA ALA A 159 11.79 -11.26 -4.50
C ALA A 159 12.28 -10.84 -5.90
N LEU A 160 11.38 -10.35 -6.74
CA LEU A 160 11.68 -9.80 -8.06
C LEU A 160 12.53 -8.52 -7.95
N ASP A 161 12.23 -7.67 -6.98
CA ASP A 161 12.92 -6.38 -6.76
C ASP A 161 14.39 -6.53 -6.40
N ARG A 162 14.80 -7.70 -5.91
CA ARG A 162 16.22 -8.00 -5.69
C ARG A 162 17.03 -8.07 -6.99
N CYS A 163 16.38 -8.27 -8.13
CA CYS A 163 17.05 -8.45 -9.42
C CYS A 163 16.47 -7.61 -10.56
N LEU A 164 15.31 -6.97 -10.39
CA LEU A 164 14.78 -5.96 -11.30
C LEU A 164 15.25 -4.58 -10.85
N THR A 165 16.30 -4.07 -11.50
CA THR A 165 16.91 -2.76 -11.18
C THR A 165 16.35 -1.62 -12.00
N ALA A 166 15.69 -1.91 -13.12
CA ALA A 166 15.02 -0.90 -13.93
C ALA A 166 13.72 -0.43 -13.27
N ASP A 167 13.46 0.88 -13.35
CA ASP A 167 12.15 1.45 -13.05
C ASP A 167 11.17 1.02 -14.14
N VAL A 168 10.05 0.40 -13.72
CA VAL A 168 9.03 -0.10 -14.64
C VAL A 168 7.64 0.42 -14.26
N PRO A 169 6.74 0.68 -15.23
CA PRO A 169 5.36 1.06 -14.95
C PRO A 169 4.61 -0.02 -14.16
N ILE A 170 3.60 0.41 -13.39
CA ILE A 170 2.82 -0.47 -12.49
C ILE A 170 2.23 -1.68 -13.22
N GLY A 171 1.63 -1.49 -14.39
CA GLY A 171 1.05 -2.61 -15.14
C GLY A 171 2.10 -3.62 -15.60
N MET A 172 3.29 -3.16 -15.99
CA MET A 172 4.43 -4.05 -16.28
C MET A 172 4.85 -4.79 -15.01
N LYS A 173 4.96 -4.10 -13.88
CA LYS A 173 5.28 -4.71 -12.57
C LYS A 173 4.32 -5.84 -12.22
N VAL A 174 3.01 -5.62 -12.34
CA VAL A 174 1.98 -6.66 -12.09
C VAL A 174 2.19 -7.87 -12.99
N ALA A 175 2.41 -7.67 -14.29
CA ALA A 175 2.66 -8.76 -15.24
C ALA A 175 3.92 -9.56 -14.87
N LEU A 176 5.01 -8.89 -14.50
CA LEU A 176 6.26 -9.55 -14.11
C LEU A 176 6.14 -10.29 -12.77
N VAL A 177 5.40 -9.75 -11.80
CA VAL A 177 5.12 -10.46 -10.54
C VAL A 177 4.26 -11.70 -10.80
N SER A 178 3.23 -11.60 -11.64
CA SER A 178 2.40 -12.75 -12.04
C SER A 178 3.22 -13.86 -12.70
N TRP A 179 4.12 -13.48 -13.60
CA TRP A 179 5.03 -14.41 -14.26
C TRP A 179 6.02 -15.03 -13.26
N THR A 180 6.60 -14.21 -12.38
CA THR A 180 7.54 -14.64 -11.34
C THR A 180 6.90 -15.60 -10.34
N TYR A 181 5.64 -15.36 -9.97
CA TYR A 181 4.84 -16.26 -9.15
C TYR A 181 4.77 -17.67 -9.78
N ASN A 182 4.59 -17.73 -11.10
CA ASN A 182 4.45 -18.99 -11.82
C ASN A 182 5.76 -19.74 -12.06
N ILE A 183 6.85 -19.04 -12.37
CA ILE A 183 8.13 -19.69 -12.74
C ILE A 183 9.14 -19.75 -11.59
N GLY A 184 8.87 -19.02 -10.50
CA GLY A 184 9.75 -18.86 -9.35
C GLY A 184 10.78 -17.72 -9.51
N PRO A 185 11.17 -17.04 -8.41
CA PRO A 185 12.08 -15.89 -8.45
C PRO A 185 13.47 -16.21 -9.01
N ALA A 186 14.00 -17.41 -8.70
CA ALA A 186 15.32 -17.81 -9.16
C ALA A 186 15.41 -17.91 -10.69
N ALA A 187 14.37 -18.45 -11.33
CA ALA A 187 14.29 -18.54 -12.79
C ALA A 187 14.06 -17.16 -13.41
N ALA A 188 13.20 -16.34 -12.79
CA ALA A 188 12.94 -14.97 -13.24
C ALA A 188 14.21 -14.12 -13.25
N CYS A 189 14.99 -14.11 -12.16
CA CYS A 189 16.19 -13.29 -12.03
C CYS A 189 17.31 -13.68 -13.03
N ARG A 190 17.39 -14.93 -13.46
CA ARG A 190 18.39 -15.39 -14.45
C ARG A 190 17.92 -15.28 -15.90
N SER A 191 16.70 -14.80 -16.13
CA SER A 191 16.08 -14.79 -17.45
C SER A 191 16.68 -13.74 -18.40
N THR A 192 16.57 -14.00 -19.70
CA THR A 192 16.77 -12.99 -20.74
C THR A 192 15.80 -11.82 -20.61
N LEU A 193 14.59 -12.08 -20.12
CA LEU A 193 13.59 -11.05 -19.85
C LEU A 193 14.12 -10.00 -18.88
N LEU A 194 14.61 -10.41 -17.71
CA LEU A 194 15.14 -9.50 -16.69
C LEU A 194 16.40 -8.79 -17.17
N ARG A 195 17.28 -9.48 -17.90
CA ARG A 195 18.46 -8.85 -18.52
C ARG A 195 18.08 -7.73 -19.47
N LYS A 196 17.05 -7.92 -20.31
CA LYS A 196 16.53 -6.89 -21.21
C LYS A 196 15.90 -5.73 -20.43
N ALA A 197 15.06 -6.03 -19.44
CA ALA A 197 14.41 -5.01 -18.61
C ALA A 197 15.45 -4.11 -17.92
N ASN A 198 16.46 -4.71 -17.27
CA ASN A 198 17.52 -3.97 -16.59
C ASN A 198 18.43 -3.19 -17.54
N ALA A 199 18.51 -3.58 -18.81
CA ALA A 199 19.21 -2.85 -19.86
C ALA A 199 18.35 -1.72 -20.48
N GLY A 200 17.12 -1.50 -19.99
CA GLY A 200 16.18 -0.50 -20.50
C GLY A 200 15.35 -0.94 -21.70
N ASP A 201 15.57 -2.16 -22.23
CA ASP A 201 14.75 -2.75 -23.30
C ASP A 201 13.45 -3.33 -22.72
N LEU A 202 12.55 -2.45 -22.25
CA LEU A 202 11.30 -2.85 -21.59
C LEU A 202 10.34 -3.55 -22.57
N THR A 203 10.22 -3.05 -23.80
CA THR A 203 9.40 -3.67 -24.85
C THR A 203 9.94 -5.06 -25.21
N GLY A 204 11.25 -5.20 -25.39
CA GLY A 204 11.88 -6.48 -25.62
C GLY A 204 11.71 -7.43 -24.44
N ALA A 205 11.78 -6.95 -23.20
CA ALA A 205 11.49 -7.75 -22.02
C ALA A 205 10.05 -8.30 -22.06
N CYS A 206 9.04 -7.47 -22.29
CA CYS A 206 7.66 -7.94 -22.44
C CYS A 206 7.51 -9.01 -23.54
N ASN A 207 8.30 -8.91 -24.63
CA ASN A 207 8.30 -9.86 -25.73
C ASN A 207 8.99 -11.20 -25.42
N GLU A 208 9.73 -11.33 -24.31
CA GLU A 208 10.29 -12.61 -23.88
C GLU A 208 9.26 -13.50 -23.15
N LEU A 209 8.16 -12.93 -22.63
CA LEU A 209 7.12 -13.68 -21.88
C LEU A 209 6.60 -14.93 -22.61
N PRO A 210 6.26 -14.91 -23.92
CA PRO A 210 5.74 -16.08 -24.63
C PRO A 210 6.68 -17.29 -24.65
N ARG A 211 7.98 -17.12 -24.38
CA ARG A 211 8.96 -18.23 -24.34
C ARG A 211 8.80 -19.11 -23.10
N TRP A 212 8.11 -18.62 -22.08
CA TRP A 212 7.92 -19.30 -20.79
C TRP A 212 6.61 -20.08 -20.75
N ASN A 213 6.38 -20.90 -21.77
CA ASN A 213 5.15 -21.66 -21.98
C ASN A 213 5.32 -23.19 -21.95
N ARG A 214 6.46 -23.67 -21.46
CA ARG A 214 6.79 -25.11 -21.43
C ARG A 214 6.81 -25.65 -20.01
N ALA A 215 6.32 -26.87 -19.84
CA ALA A 215 6.49 -27.70 -18.64
C ALA A 215 6.77 -29.14 -19.08
N GLY A 216 7.67 -29.84 -18.39
CA GLY A 216 8.08 -31.20 -18.79
C GLY A 216 8.60 -31.30 -20.23
N GLY A 217 9.26 -30.25 -20.74
CA GLY A 217 9.78 -30.18 -22.11
C GLY A 217 8.74 -29.92 -23.21
N ARG A 218 7.43 -29.86 -22.88
CA ARG A 218 6.34 -29.67 -23.84
C ARG A 218 5.69 -28.29 -23.69
N VAL A 219 5.20 -27.74 -24.80
CA VAL A 219 4.40 -26.51 -24.77
C VAL A 219 3.04 -26.82 -24.14
N ILE A 220 2.64 -26.02 -23.15
CA ILE A 220 1.36 -26.15 -22.44
C ILE A 220 0.47 -24.99 -22.84
N ARG A 221 -0.69 -25.29 -23.44
CA ARG A 221 -1.64 -24.27 -23.91
C ARG A 221 -2.04 -23.26 -22.83
N GLY A 222 -2.27 -23.74 -21.60
CA GLY A 222 -2.60 -22.88 -20.46
C GLY A 222 -1.50 -21.86 -20.15
N LEU A 223 -0.23 -22.30 -20.17
CA LEU A 223 0.91 -21.40 -19.99
C LEU A 223 1.03 -20.42 -21.15
N THR A 224 0.85 -20.86 -22.40
CA THR A 224 0.84 -19.94 -23.56
C THR A 224 -0.20 -18.82 -23.38
N ASN A 225 -1.44 -19.17 -23.01
CA ASN A 225 -2.49 -18.18 -22.78
C ASN A 225 -2.13 -17.20 -21.66
N ARG A 226 -1.59 -17.72 -20.56
CA ARG A 226 -1.11 -16.89 -19.43
C ARG A 226 -0.02 -15.91 -19.87
N ARG A 227 1.01 -16.39 -20.56
CA ARG A 227 2.12 -15.55 -21.06
C ARG A 227 1.64 -14.48 -22.04
N MET A 228 0.65 -14.78 -22.88
CA MET A 228 0.08 -13.79 -23.80
C MET A 228 -0.69 -12.70 -23.06
N SER A 229 -1.43 -13.05 -22.02
CA SER A 229 -2.14 -12.07 -21.17
C SER A 229 -1.18 -11.18 -20.37
N GLU A 230 -0.16 -11.77 -19.75
CA GLU A 230 0.92 -11.04 -19.07
C GLU A 230 1.64 -10.10 -20.04
N ARG A 231 1.95 -10.57 -21.26
CA ARG A 231 2.56 -9.74 -22.31
C ARG A 231 1.66 -8.57 -22.71
N ALA A 232 0.36 -8.80 -22.87
CA ALA A 232 -0.58 -7.75 -23.22
C ALA A 232 -0.64 -6.66 -22.13
N MET A 233 -0.70 -7.06 -20.85
CA MET A 233 -0.64 -6.13 -19.73
C MET A 233 0.68 -5.36 -19.68
N CYS A 234 1.80 -6.08 -19.85
CA CYS A 234 3.15 -5.51 -19.88
C CYS A 234 3.28 -4.43 -20.96
N LEU A 235 2.92 -4.75 -22.21
CA LEU A 235 3.00 -3.81 -23.33
C LEU A 235 2.01 -2.66 -23.24
N LYS A 236 0.81 -2.89 -22.68
CA LYS A 236 -0.18 -1.82 -22.46
C LYS A 236 0.36 -0.77 -21.49
N ALA A 237 1.06 -1.20 -20.44
CA ALA A 237 1.62 -0.31 -19.43
C ALA A 237 2.76 0.58 -19.96
N LEU A 238 3.43 0.19 -21.05
CA LEU A 238 4.50 0.98 -21.69
C LEU A 238 3.97 2.08 -22.62
N LYS A 239 2.68 2.06 -22.95
CA LYS A 239 2.02 3.04 -23.82
C LYS A 239 1.25 4.11 -23.04
N ALA A 240 1.17 3.95 -21.71
CA ALA A 240 0.37 4.75 -20.81
C ALA A 240 1.17 5.89 -20.18
#